data_AF-A0A2G8KN62-F1
#
_entry.id   AF-A0A2G8KN62-F1
#
_cell.length_a   1.000
_cell.length_b   1.000
_cell.length_c   1.000
_cell.angle_alpha   90.00
_cell.angle_beta   90.00
_cell.angle_gamma   90.00
#
_symmetry.space_group_name_H-M   'P 1'
#
loop_
_entity.id
_entity.type
_entity.pdbx_description
1 polymer ?
#
loop_
_entity_poly.entity_id
_entity_poly.type
_entity_poly.pdbx_seq_one_letter_code
_entity_poly.pdbx_strand_id
1 'polypeptide(L)'
;MHRAEAQLSTSENVGLLRTKDNYQMDVNAQDLPNTGVRSDSPLNKIHHYHVTQNFAPDIMHDLLEGVCPLELKLVVKALIDKRLFNINLLNSRLVSFNYGSGDNQNKPCIFSASSMTNPDGAPGQNAAQMWCLIRHFPLMMGDLVPEDDEHWELLILLLKCMDIIFSPVISRGDTVYLKHLIQDHHQHFLELFVMQGN
;
A
#
# COMPACT_ATOMS: atom_id res chain seq x y z
N MET A 1 10.47 -0.72 -16.82
CA MET A 1 9.04 -1.07 -16.72
C MET A 1 8.24 0.19 -17.00
N HIS A 2 7.38 0.16 -18.01
CA HIS A 2 6.52 1.30 -18.33
C HIS A 2 5.34 1.37 -17.36
N ARG A 3 4.73 2.55 -17.20
CA ARG A 3 3.62 2.77 -16.25
C ARG A 3 2.47 1.78 -16.42
N ALA A 4 2.07 1.49 -17.65
CA ALA A 4 0.98 0.54 -17.93
C ALA A 4 1.32 -0.90 -17.52
N GLU A 5 2.59 -1.29 -17.68
CA GLU A 5 3.06 -2.62 -17.24
C GLU A 5 3.07 -2.70 -15.71
N ALA A 6 3.50 -1.63 -15.03
CA ALA A 6 3.55 -1.57 -13.57
C ALA A 6 2.15 -1.71 -12.92
N GLN A 7 1.10 -1.23 -13.59
CA GLN A 7 -0.27 -1.31 -13.07
C GLN A 7 -0.86 -2.72 -13.05
N LEU A 8 -0.33 -3.64 -13.86
CA LEU A 8 -0.83 -5.02 -13.96
C LEU A 8 0.21 -6.05 -13.47
N SER A 9 1.40 -5.59 -13.09
CA SER A 9 2.48 -6.46 -12.68
C SER A 9 2.28 -6.93 -11.25
N THR A 10 2.11 -8.24 -11.07
CA THR A 10 2.00 -8.87 -9.74
C THR A 10 3.35 -9.41 -9.25
N SER A 11 4.35 -9.50 -10.13
CA SER A 11 5.67 -10.03 -9.79
C SER A 11 6.79 -9.16 -10.37
N GLU A 12 7.90 -9.05 -9.65
CA GLU A 12 9.08 -8.33 -10.15
C GLU A 12 9.65 -9.02 -11.40
N ASN A 13 9.79 -8.25 -12.48
CA ASN A 13 10.53 -8.66 -13.67
C ASN A 13 11.90 -7.96 -13.70
N VAL A 14 12.95 -8.73 -13.37
CA VAL A 14 14.35 -8.25 -13.32
C VAL A 14 14.79 -7.65 -14.66
N GLY A 15 14.29 -8.17 -15.79
CA GLY A 15 14.62 -7.66 -17.12
C GLY A 15 14.04 -6.28 -17.42
N LEU A 16 13.05 -5.83 -16.64
CA LEU A 16 12.42 -4.52 -16.76
C LEU A 16 12.98 -3.50 -15.76
N LEU A 17 13.91 -3.90 -14.89
CA LEU A 17 14.55 -3.00 -13.94
C LEU A 17 15.43 -1.97 -14.67
N ARG A 18 15.53 -0.80 -14.06
CA ARG A 18 16.30 0.31 -14.61
C ARG A 18 17.80 0.04 -14.38
N THR A 19 18.58 0.07 -15.45
CA THR A 19 20.04 0.01 -15.46
C THR A 19 20.61 1.41 -15.69
N LYS A 20 21.93 1.59 -15.58
CA LYS A 20 22.58 2.88 -15.92
C LYS A 20 22.32 3.25 -17.38
N ASP A 21 22.39 2.27 -18.28
CA ASP A 21 22.25 2.49 -19.72
C ASP A 21 20.83 2.89 -20.09
N ASN A 22 19.82 2.14 -19.65
CA ASN A 22 18.44 2.47 -19.98
C ASN A 22 17.95 3.75 -19.26
N TYR A 23 18.48 4.07 -18.08
CA TYR A 23 18.24 5.36 -17.44
C TYR A 23 18.77 6.52 -18.28
N GLN A 24 19.99 6.42 -18.80
CA GLN A 24 20.55 7.46 -19.65
C GLN A 24 19.76 7.62 -20.96
N MET A 25 19.27 6.51 -21.52
CA MET A 25 18.35 6.54 -22.66
C MET A 25 17.04 7.28 -22.31
N ASP A 26 16.43 6.96 -21.15
CA ASP A 26 15.23 7.63 -20.66
C ASP A 26 15.43 9.14 -20.45
N VAL A 27 16.57 9.54 -19.86
CA VAL A 27 16.95 10.96 -19.68
C VAL A 27 17.03 11.68 -21.02
N ASN A 28 17.66 11.04 -22.01
CA ASN A 28 17.84 11.62 -23.35
C ASN A 28 16.52 11.68 -24.14
N ALA A 29 15.60 10.75 -23.90
CA ALA A 29 14.30 10.70 -24.56
C ALA A 29 13.38 11.85 -24.14
N GLN A 30 13.56 12.40 -22.93
CA GLN A 30 12.73 13.48 -22.35
C GLN A 30 11.22 13.16 -22.36
N ASP A 31 10.86 11.89 -22.32
CA ASP A 31 9.48 11.39 -22.36
C ASP A 31 9.00 11.02 -20.95
N LEU A 32 8.73 12.04 -20.13
CA LEU A 32 8.30 11.85 -18.74
C LEU A 32 7.05 10.95 -18.59
N PRO A 33 5.99 11.07 -19.42
CA PRO A 33 4.81 10.21 -19.32
C PRO A 33 5.11 8.71 -19.41
N ASN A 34 6.03 8.30 -20.28
CA ASN A 34 6.34 6.89 -20.51
C ASN A 34 7.54 6.37 -19.70
N THR A 35 8.54 7.21 -19.46
CA THR A 35 9.78 6.81 -18.77
C THR A 35 9.72 7.07 -17.27
N GLY A 36 8.95 8.06 -16.82
CA GLY A 36 8.98 8.55 -15.44
C GLY A 36 10.27 9.27 -15.06
N VAL A 37 11.17 9.58 -16.02
CA VAL A 37 12.43 10.27 -15.77
C VAL A 37 12.37 11.70 -16.30
N ARG A 38 12.53 12.68 -15.40
CA ARG A 38 12.48 14.10 -15.77
C ARG A 38 13.83 14.63 -16.25
N SER A 39 14.91 14.21 -15.61
CA SER A 39 16.27 14.65 -15.90
C SER A 39 17.29 13.72 -15.25
N ASP A 40 18.56 13.87 -15.62
CA ASP A 40 19.66 13.27 -14.88
C ASP A 40 19.69 13.79 -13.44
N SER A 41 19.95 12.89 -12.49
CA SER A 41 20.07 13.26 -11.08
C SER A 41 21.47 13.82 -10.83
N PRO A 42 21.60 15.01 -10.23
CA PRO A 42 22.91 15.55 -9.85
C PRO A 42 23.70 14.62 -8.92
N LEU A 43 23.01 13.75 -8.17
CA LEU A 43 23.61 12.78 -7.27
C LEU A 43 24.41 11.70 -8.02
N ASN A 44 24.12 11.43 -9.30
CA ASN A 44 24.86 10.46 -10.10
C ASN A 44 26.35 10.86 -10.30
N LYS A 45 26.73 12.09 -9.97
CA LYS A 45 28.13 12.57 -9.97
C LYS A 45 28.93 12.12 -8.75
N ILE A 46 28.27 11.64 -7.70
CA ILE A 46 28.92 11.19 -6.47
C ILE A 46 29.61 9.84 -6.74
N HIS A 47 30.87 9.73 -6.30
CA HIS A 47 31.63 8.49 -6.45
C HIS A 47 30.93 7.32 -5.76
N HIS A 48 30.80 6.19 -6.46
CA HIS A 48 30.08 4.98 -6.04
C HIS A 48 28.55 5.09 -5.87
N TYR A 49 27.94 6.22 -6.23
CA TYR A 49 26.49 6.36 -6.20
C TYR A 49 25.89 6.42 -7.61
N HIS A 50 24.73 5.81 -7.77
CA HIS A 50 23.85 6.01 -8.91
C HIS A 50 22.42 5.66 -8.51
N VAL A 51 21.45 6.44 -8.98
CA VAL A 51 20.02 6.28 -8.63
C VAL A 51 19.45 4.90 -8.98
N THR A 52 20.03 4.22 -9.98
CA THR A 52 19.59 2.87 -10.41
C THR A 52 20.26 1.71 -9.67
N GLN A 53 21.23 2.00 -8.81
CA GLN A 53 21.97 0.98 -8.05
C GLN A 53 21.77 1.10 -6.54
N ASN A 54 21.26 2.24 -6.07
CA ASN A 54 21.11 2.56 -4.65
C ASN A 54 19.64 2.81 -4.37
N PHE A 55 18.88 1.72 -4.23
CA PHE A 55 17.47 1.77 -3.87
C PHE A 55 17.33 2.09 -2.38
N ALA A 56 16.52 3.09 -2.06
CA ALA A 56 16.15 3.44 -0.70
C ALA A 56 14.61 3.41 -0.61
N PRO A 57 13.99 2.22 -0.52
CA PRO A 57 12.55 2.14 -0.30
C PRO A 57 12.20 2.83 1.02
N ASP A 58 11.11 3.58 1.02
CA ASP A 58 10.65 4.33 2.17
C ASP A 58 9.34 3.71 2.63
N ILE A 59 9.42 2.86 3.66
CA ILE A 59 8.26 2.14 4.20
C ILE A 59 7.14 3.11 4.62
N MET A 60 7.47 4.32 5.06
CA MET A 60 6.49 5.32 5.45
C MET A 60 5.73 5.83 4.22
N HIS A 61 6.44 6.25 3.17
CA HIS A 61 5.82 6.78 1.95
C HIS A 61 5.18 5.68 1.09
N ASP A 62 5.84 4.54 0.93
CA ASP A 62 5.41 3.45 0.08
C ASP A 62 4.18 2.74 0.67
N LEU A 63 4.21 2.41 1.97
CA LEU A 63 3.10 1.69 2.63
C LEU A 63 2.15 2.62 3.38
N LEU A 64 2.64 3.39 4.35
CA LEU A 64 1.76 4.08 5.30
C LEU A 64 1.08 5.31 4.71
N GLU A 65 1.67 5.95 3.71
CA GLU A 65 1.07 7.05 2.95
C GLU A 65 0.60 6.63 1.55
N GLY A 66 1.05 5.48 1.06
CA GLY A 66 0.72 4.91 -0.24
C GLY A 66 -0.31 3.79 -0.15
N VAL A 67 0.15 2.54 -0.06
CA VAL A 67 -0.70 1.33 -0.21
C VAL A 67 -1.78 1.21 0.87
N CYS A 68 -1.42 1.34 2.15
CA CYS A 68 -2.34 1.16 3.28
C CYS A 68 -3.57 2.09 3.22
N PRO A 69 -3.41 3.42 3.04
CA PRO A 69 -4.55 4.32 3.00
C PRO A 69 -5.47 4.07 1.80
N LEU A 70 -4.91 3.70 0.64
CA LEU A 70 -5.68 3.36 -0.56
C LEU A 70 -6.49 2.09 -0.35
N GLU A 71 -5.84 0.99 0.03
CA GLU A 71 -6.48 -0.30 0.15
C GLU A 71 -7.52 -0.33 1.26
N LEU A 72 -7.17 0.14 2.46
CA LEU A 72 -8.09 0.14 3.59
C LEU A 72 -9.39 0.86 3.23
N LYS A 73 -9.29 1.97 2.49
CA LYS A 73 -10.45 2.72 2.05
C LYS A 73 -11.30 1.95 1.05
N LEU A 74 -10.70 1.29 0.07
CA LEU A 74 -11.41 0.45 -0.90
C LEU A 74 -12.13 -0.71 -0.21
N VAL A 75 -11.43 -1.41 0.70
CA VAL A 75 -11.98 -2.50 1.50
C VAL A 75 -13.13 -2.00 2.37
N VAL A 76 -12.94 -0.94 3.15
CA VAL A 76 -14.00 -0.37 4.00
C VAL A 76 -15.22 0.02 3.18
N LYS A 77 -15.01 0.67 2.03
CA LYS A 77 -16.10 1.05 1.13
C LYS A 77 -16.89 -0.18 0.68
N ALA A 78 -16.21 -1.22 0.22
CA ALA A 78 -16.85 -2.44 -0.23
C ALA A 78 -17.66 -3.12 0.90
N LEU A 79 -17.12 -3.18 2.12
CA LEU A 79 -17.82 -3.77 3.28
C LEU A 79 -19.07 -2.95 3.68
N ILE A 80 -19.00 -1.62 3.56
CA ILE A 80 -20.16 -0.73 3.76
C ILE A 80 -21.21 -0.95 2.65
N ASP A 81 -20.78 -1.06 1.40
CA ASP A 81 -21.67 -1.31 0.26
C ASP A 81 -22.37 -2.68 0.37
N LYS A 82 -21.67 -3.69 0.92
CA LYS A 82 -22.22 -5.00 1.34
C LYS A 82 -23.13 -4.92 2.58
N ARG A 83 -23.29 -3.74 3.19
CA ARG A 83 -24.11 -3.47 4.39
C ARG A 83 -23.70 -4.27 5.63
N LEU A 84 -22.44 -4.69 5.72
CA LEU A 84 -21.91 -5.36 6.91
C LEU A 84 -21.82 -4.40 8.11
N PHE A 85 -21.51 -3.14 7.83
CA PHE A 85 -21.58 -2.04 8.78
C PHE A 85 -21.78 -0.71 8.04
N ASN A 86 -21.82 0.39 8.78
CA ASN A 86 -21.89 1.74 8.23
C ASN A 86 -20.82 2.66 8.83
N ILE A 87 -20.64 3.82 8.22
CA ILE A 87 -19.62 4.80 8.64
C ILE A 87 -19.79 5.27 10.09
N ASN A 88 -21.03 5.32 10.61
CA ASN A 88 -21.29 5.74 11.98
C ASN A 88 -20.78 4.70 12.97
N LEU A 89 -21.02 3.41 12.70
CA LEU A 89 -20.51 2.31 13.52
C LEU A 89 -18.97 2.26 13.47
N LEU A 90 -18.38 2.39 12.28
CA LEU A 90 -16.93 2.47 12.11
C LEU A 90 -16.33 3.60 12.96
N ASN A 91 -16.83 4.83 12.79
CA ASN A 91 -16.33 5.99 13.54
C ASN A 91 -16.55 5.86 15.05
N SER A 92 -17.67 5.27 15.47
CA SER A 92 -17.94 5.00 16.88
C SER A 92 -16.90 4.04 17.47
N ARG A 93 -16.55 2.95 16.75
CA ARG A 93 -15.52 2.01 17.18
C ARG A 93 -14.12 2.65 17.17
N LEU A 94 -13.76 3.43 16.15
CA LEU A 94 -12.49 4.17 16.11
C LEU A 94 -12.29 5.07 17.33
N VAL A 95 -13.34 5.78 17.75
CA VAL A 95 -13.28 6.71 18.90
C VAL A 95 -13.21 5.97 20.24
N SER A 96 -13.94 4.85 20.36
CA SER A 96 -14.09 4.11 21.62
C SER A 96 -13.05 3.01 21.84
N PHE A 97 -12.31 2.61 20.79
CA PHE A 97 -11.32 1.56 20.89
C PHE A 97 -10.17 1.93 21.84
N ASN A 98 -9.72 0.95 22.63
CA ASN A 98 -8.61 1.12 23.54
C ASN A 98 -7.28 0.79 22.84
N TYR A 99 -6.62 1.82 22.31
CA TYR A 99 -5.32 1.70 21.62
C TYR A 99 -4.12 1.41 22.55
N GLY A 100 -4.32 1.42 23.87
CA GLY A 100 -3.22 1.27 24.82
C GLY A 100 -2.23 2.44 24.82
N SER A 101 -1.26 2.42 25.73
CA SER A 101 -0.34 3.56 25.95
C SER A 101 0.61 3.83 24.78
N GLY A 102 0.95 2.82 23.98
CA GLY A 102 1.88 2.94 22.85
C GLY A 102 1.31 3.73 21.67
N ASP A 103 0.00 3.63 21.43
CA ASP A 103 -0.65 4.19 20.24
C ASP A 103 -1.66 5.31 20.57
N ASN A 104 -1.86 5.65 21.85
CA ASN A 104 -2.81 6.68 22.29
C ASN A 104 -2.51 8.10 21.74
N GLN A 105 -1.27 8.37 21.34
CA GLN A 105 -0.88 9.65 20.71
C GLN A 105 -1.12 9.65 19.19
N ASN A 106 -1.29 8.48 18.58
CA ASN A 106 -1.43 8.28 17.14
C ASN A 106 -2.84 7.82 16.78
N LYS A 107 -3.86 8.29 17.51
CA LYS A 107 -5.24 7.88 17.26
C LYS A 107 -5.65 8.18 15.83
N PRO A 108 -6.31 7.24 15.14
CA PRO A 108 -6.91 7.50 13.84
C PRO A 108 -7.94 8.62 13.92
N CYS A 109 -8.08 9.34 12.82
CA CYS A 109 -9.13 10.31 12.58
C CYS A 109 -10.40 9.55 12.17
N ILE A 110 -11.55 10.15 12.39
CA ILE A 110 -12.80 9.61 11.87
C ILE A 110 -12.85 9.75 10.34
N PHE A 111 -13.52 8.81 9.69
CA PHE A 111 -13.79 8.89 8.26
C PHE A 111 -14.97 9.82 8.00
N SER A 112 -14.83 10.74 7.05
CA SER A 112 -15.95 11.57 6.60
C SER A 112 -16.71 10.85 5.48
N ALA A 113 -18.02 11.11 5.36
CA ALA A 113 -18.81 10.55 4.26
C ALA A 113 -18.26 10.97 2.89
N SER A 114 -17.75 12.21 2.79
CA SER A 114 -17.13 12.73 1.56
C SER A 114 -15.77 12.09 1.24
N SER A 115 -14.99 11.68 2.25
CA SER A 115 -13.73 10.98 1.99
C SER A 115 -13.97 9.59 1.42
N MET A 116 -15.05 8.90 1.83
CA MET A 116 -15.43 7.58 1.31
C MET A 116 -15.94 7.59 -0.13
N THR A 117 -16.44 8.72 -0.62
CA THR A 117 -16.99 8.82 -1.99
C THR A 117 -15.95 9.16 -3.04
N ASN A 118 -14.86 9.84 -2.67
CA ASN A 118 -13.80 10.20 -3.61
C ASN A 118 -12.69 9.14 -3.54
N PRO A 119 -12.56 8.17 -4.46
CA PRO A 119 -11.52 7.13 -4.38
C PRO A 119 -10.11 7.71 -4.24
N ASP A 120 -9.81 8.82 -4.92
CA ASP A 120 -8.49 9.45 -4.98
C ASP A 120 -8.14 10.32 -3.75
N GLY A 121 -9.09 10.50 -2.82
CA GLY A 121 -8.87 11.33 -1.62
C GLY A 121 -8.08 10.60 -0.53
N ALA A 122 -7.09 11.27 0.08
CA ALA A 122 -6.42 10.72 1.26
C ALA A 122 -7.44 10.45 2.39
N PRO A 123 -7.32 9.35 3.16
CA PRO A 123 -8.22 9.05 4.28
C PRO A 123 -8.09 10.04 5.46
N GLY A 124 -7.28 11.09 5.33
CA GLY A 124 -7.08 12.10 6.35
C GLY A 124 -6.12 11.68 7.47
N GLN A 125 -5.31 10.65 7.20
CA GLN A 125 -4.38 10.08 8.17
C GLN A 125 -2.94 10.38 7.78
N ASN A 126 -2.13 10.78 8.76
CA ASN A 126 -0.67 10.75 8.61
C ASN A 126 -0.15 9.31 8.77
N ALA A 127 1.13 9.09 8.44
CA ALA A 127 1.72 7.76 8.49
C ALA A 127 1.61 7.06 9.87
N ALA A 128 1.84 7.80 10.97
CA ALA A 128 1.76 7.23 12.32
C ALA A 128 0.33 6.82 12.69
N GLN A 129 -0.66 7.64 12.30
CA GLN A 129 -2.08 7.30 12.47
C GLN A 129 -2.49 6.12 11.60
N MET A 130 -1.97 6.02 10.37
CA MET A 130 -2.26 4.90 9.48
C MET A 130 -1.66 3.60 10.01
N TRP A 131 -0.43 3.63 10.51
CA TRP A 131 0.20 2.50 11.18
C TRP A 131 -0.59 2.04 12.41
N CYS A 132 -1.11 2.98 13.20
CA CYS A 132 -2.01 2.67 14.31
C CYS A 132 -3.31 2.04 13.80
N LEU A 133 -3.97 2.68 12.83
CA LEU A 133 -5.26 2.24 12.29
C LEU A 133 -5.19 0.82 11.73
N ILE A 134 -4.29 0.59 10.77
CA ILE A 134 -4.26 -0.64 9.97
C ILE A 134 -4.04 -1.88 10.85
N ARG A 135 -3.16 -1.78 11.86
CA ARG A 135 -2.87 -2.88 12.80
C ARG A 135 -4.04 -3.20 13.73
N HIS A 136 -4.79 -2.20 14.14
CA HIS A 136 -5.92 -2.39 15.06
C HIS A 136 -7.23 -2.66 14.32
N PHE A 137 -7.30 -2.37 13.03
CA PHE A 137 -8.54 -2.47 12.25
C PHE A 137 -9.19 -3.86 12.29
N PRO A 138 -8.44 -4.98 12.16
CA PRO A 138 -9.04 -6.31 12.30
C PRO A 138 -9.65 -6.56 13.68
N LEU A 139 -9.03 -6.05 14.74
CA LEU A 139 -9.54 -6.16 16.10
C LEU A 139 -10.77 -5.29 16.33
N MET A 140 -10.88 -4.18 15.59
CA MET A 140 -12.00 -3.25 15.68
C MET A 140 -13.22 -3.71 14.90
N MET A 141 -13.06 -4.36 13.76
CA MET A 141 -14.15 -4.59 12.81
C MET A 141 -14.35 -6.05 12.41
N GLY A 142 -13.42 -6.95 12.77
CA GLY A 142 -13.42 -8.33 12.28
C GLY A 142 -14.64 -9.16 12.71
N ASP A 143 -15.28 -8.83 13.83
CA ASP A 143 -16.51 -9.49 14.29
C ASP A 143 -17.74 -9.19 13.40
N LEU A 144 -17.66 -8.19 12.52
CA LEU A 144 -18.74 -7.78 11.63
C LEU A 144 -18.59 -8.34 10.21
N VAL A 145 -17.51 -9.07 9.93
CA VAL A 145 -17.13 -9.49 8.58
C VAL A 145 -17.09 -11.02 8.51
N PRO A 146 -17.74 -11.65 7.51
CA PRO A 146 -17.64 -13.09 7.30
C PRO A 146 -16.20 -13.55 7.06
N GLU A 147 -15.88 -14.79 7.47
CA GLU A 147 -14.54 -15.35 7.31
C GLU A 147 -14.12 -15.51 5.84
N ASP A 148 -15.08 -15.66 4.94
CA ASP A 148 -14.90 -15.85 3.49
C ASP A 148 -15.07 -14.56 2.67
N ASP A 149 -15.06 -13.39 3.31
CA ASP A 149 -15.13 -12.12 2.58
C ASP A 149 -13.80 -11.81 1.86
N GLU A 150 -13.82 -11.89 0.54
CA GLU A 150 -12.69 -11.63 -0.34
C GLU A 150 -11.98 -10.27 -0.11
N HIS A 151 -12.72 -9.19 0.25
CA HIS A 151 -12.12 -7.87 0.47
C HIS A 151 -11.41 -7.82 1.83
N TRP A 152 -11.95 -8.54 2.80
CA TRP A 152 -11.28 -8.75 4.08
C TRP A 152 -10.02 -9.59 3.93
N GLU A 153 -10.06 -10.66 3.14
CA GLU A 153 -8.90 -11.49 2.85
C GLU A 153 -7.75 -10.68 2.23
N LEU A 154 -8.07 -9.73 1.33
CA LEU A 154 -7.09 -8.80 0.77
C LEU A 154 -6.39 -7.98 1.86
N LEU A 155 -7.16 -7.38 2.79
CA LEU A 155 -6.60 -6.63 3.92
C LEU A 155 -5.71 -7.53 4.80
N ILE A 156 -6.11 -8.78 5.04
CA ILE A 156 -5.31 -9.73 5.80
C ILE A 156 -3.99 -10.06 5.07
N LEU A 157 -4.01 -10.19 3.73
CA LEU A 157 -2.79 -10.38 2.94
C LEU A 157 -1.83 -9.19 3.04
N LEU A 158 -2.35 -7.96 3.00
CA LEU A 158 -1.53 -6.76 3.22
C LEU A 158 -0.90 -6.76 4.62
N LEU A 159 -1.67 -7.10 5.65
CA LEU A 159 -1.15 -7.19 7.02
C LEU A 159 -0.06 -8.25 7.16
N LYS A 160 -0.19 -9.42 6.51
CA LYS A 160 0.86 -10.44 6.47
C LYS A 160 2.15 -9.93 5.79
N CYS A 161 2.02 -9.12 4.74
CA CYS A 161 3.18 -8.47 4.13
C CYS A 161 3.83 -7.49 5.12
N MET A 162 3.02 -6.67 5.78
CA MET A 162 3.48 -5.69 6.76
C MET A 162 4.18 -6.33 7.96
N ASP A 163 3.71 -7.48 8.45
CA ASP A 163 4.35 -8.20 9.55
C ASP A 163 5.82 -8.54 9.25
N ILE A 164 6.12 -8.90 8.00
CA ILE A 164 7.49 -9.17 7.57
C ILE A 164 8.26 -7.86 7.32
N ILE A 165 7.65 -6.90 6.62
CA ILE A 165 8.30 -5.64 6.24
C ILE A 165 8.71 -4.80 7.45
N PHE A 166 7.89 -4.78 8.50
CA PHE A 166 8.14 -4.03 9.73
C PHE A 166 8.87 -4.86 10.80
N SER A 167 9.21 -6.11 10.51
CA SER A 167 9.94 -6.94 11.47
C SER A 167 11.35 -6.37 11.71
N PRO A 168 11.81 -6.25 12.98
CA PRO A 168 13.16 -5.77 13.28
C PRO A 168 14.24 -6.75 12.79
N VAL A 169 13.88 -8.02 12.58
CA VAL A 169 14.79 -9.08 12.12
C VAL A 169 14.05 -9.98 11.15
N ILE A 170 14.65 -10.24 9.99
CA ILE A 170 14.13 -11.15 8.97
C ILE A 170 15.19 -12.16 8.55
N SER A 171 14.74 -13.34 8.16
CA SER A 171 15.54 -14.40 7.56
C SER A 171 15.50 -14.32 6.03
N ARG A 172 16.38 -15.06 5.36
CA ARG A 172 16.30 -15.25 3.90
C ARG A 172 15.02 -16.01 3.49
N GLY A 173 14.46 -16.84 4.37
CA GLY A 173 13.18 -17.49 4.11
C GLY A 173 12.04 -16.48 4.05
N ASP A 174 12.06 -15.49 4.95
CA ASP A 174 11.04 -14.46 5.02
C ASP A 174 11.02 -13.58 3.77
N THR A 175 12.19 -13.30 3.16
CA THR A 175 12.22 -12.54 1.90
C THR A 175 11.62 -13.32 0.73
N VAL A 176 11.84 -14.63 0.67
CA VAL A 176 11.21 -15.50 -0.34
C VAL A 176 9.71 -15.59 -0.10
N TYR A 177 9.28 -15.71 1.16
CA TYR A 177 7.87 -15.79 1.50
C TYR A 177 7.14 -14.47 1.22
N LEU A 178 7.72 -13.33 1.61
CA LEU A 178 7.20 -12.01 1.32
C LEU A 178 7.00 -11.78 -0.17
N LYS A 179 7.92 -12.27 -1.02
CA LYS A 179 7.77 -12.20 -2.48
C LYS A 179 6.47 -12.87 -2.96
N HIS A 180 6.14 -14.04 -2.41
CA HIS A 180 4.89 -14.75 -2.77
C HIS A 180 3.67 -14.04 -2.20
N LEU A 181 3.73 -13.57 -0.94
CA LEU A 181 2.64 -12.80 -0.35
C LEU A 181 2.32 -11.53 -1.14
N ILE A 182 3.33 -10.79 -1.58
CA ILE A 182 3.16 -9.61 -2.44
C ILE A 182 2.50 -10.01 -3.75
N GLN A 183 2.93 -11.11 -4.38
CA GLN A 183 2.33 -11.58 -5.63
C GLN A 183 0.86 -11.96 -5.47
N ASP A 184 0.53 -12.74 -4.44
CA ASP A 184 -0.85 -13.16 -4.14
C ASP A 184 -1.73 -11.94 -3.82
N HIS A 185 -1.20 -11.01 -3.02
CA HIS A 185 -1.86 -9.76 -2.68
C HIS A 185 -2.19 -8.91 -3.92
N HIS A 186 -1.22 -8.68 -4.81
CA HIS A 186 -1.45 -7.88 -6.01
C HIS A 186 -2.40 -8.58 -6.98
N GLN A 187 -2.29 -9.90 -7.13
CA GLN A 187 -3.22 -10.67 -7.97
C GLN A 187 -4.66 -10.52 -7.46
N HIS A 188 -4.86 -10.68 -6.15
CA HIS A 188 -6.17 -10.52 -5.51
C HIS A 188 -6.70 -9.09 -5.63
N PHE A 189 -5.84 -8.08 -5.45
CA PHE A 189 -6.21 -6.66 -5.66
C PHE A 189 -6.70 -6.41 -7.09
N LEU A 190 -6.01 -6.94 -8.10
CA LEU A 190 -6.39 -6.79 -9.50
C LEU A 190 -7.74 -7.47 -9.78
N GLU A 191 -7.96 -8.66 -9.25
CA GLU A 191 -9.22 -9.39 -9.40
C GLU A 191 -10.41 -8.62 -8.81
N LEU A 192 -10.24 -7.99 -7.65
CA LEU A 192 -11.31 -7.26 -6.98
C LEU A 192 -11.59 -5.88 -7.58
N PHE A 193 -10.56 -5.12 -7.98
CA PHE A 193 -10.73 -3.69 -8.29
C PHE A 193 -10.38 -3.28 -9.73
N VAL A 194 -9.71 -4.13 -10.50
CA VAL A 194 -9.25 -3.77 -11.86
C VAL A 194 -9.90 -4.64 -12.93
N MET A 195 -9.96 -5.95 -12.73
CA MET A 195 -10.45 -6.91 -13.73
C MET A 195 -11.97 -7.06 -13.75
N GLN A 196 -12.68 -6.68 -12.67
CA GLN A 196 -14.15 -6.70 -12.61
C GLN A 196 -14.82 -5.48 -13.28
N GLY A 197 -14.03 -4.58 -13.87
CA GLY A 197 -14.53 -3.44 -14.65
C GLY A 197 -14.58 -3.74 -16.15
N ASN A 198 -15.56 -4.55 -16.60
CA ASN A 198 -16.03 -4.64 -17.99
C ASN A 198 -17.55 -4.88 -18.02
#